data_AF-A0A8H3V9D2-F1
#
_entry.id   AF-A0A8H3V9D2-F1
#
_cell.length_a   1.000
_cell.length_b   1.000
_cell.length_c   1.000
_cell.angle_alpha   90.00
_cell.angle_beta   90.00
_cell.angle_gamma   90.00
#
_symmetry.space_group_name_H-M   'P 1'
#
loop_
_entity.id
_entity.type
_entity.pdbx_description
1 polymer ?
#
loop_
_entity_poly.entity_id
_entity_poly.type
_entity_poly.pdbx_seq_one_letter_code
_entity_poly.pdbx_strand_id
1 'polypeptide(L)'
;MDPSLNELLKWGIQNSTASTDAPADPNAPPADPRSTDTQPFNSRALDPALLQQLLGGPSDADRMKDAMSAIQNPEVDLENKLIAFDNFEQLVEGIDNANNLEALKLWVPLVEQLTNTEAEMRMYAAWCIGTSVQNNVKAQETLNSLGAIPILIKLATSDPSQPTRKKSILALSSAIRNYQPNLDVALKYLSGEHKVDGAVDATDMEAVDPIISKLREASAKMGNGDTNGASCGVDGVCI
;
A
#
# COMPACT_ATOMS: atom_id res chain seq x y z
N MET A 1 -16.88 -22.71 -25.61
CA MET A 1 -17.78 -21.76 -24.91
C MET A 1 -18.26 -22.47 -23.65
N ASP A 2 -18.09 -21.83 -22.50
CA ASP A 2 -18.40 -22.45 -21.20
C ASP A 2 -19.93 -22.63 -21.04
N PRO A 3 -20.43 -23.87 -20.81
CA PRO A 3 -21.85 -24.11 -20.60
C PRO A 3 -22.46 -23.30 -19.44
N SER A 4 -21.68 -23.01 -18.39
CA SER A 4 -22.14 -22.26 -17.22
C SER A 4 -22.44 -20.79 -17.53
N LEU A 5 -21.64 -20.19 -18.42
CA LEU A 5 -21.80 -18.80 -18.84
C LEU A 5 -23.05 -18.60 -19.68
N ASN A 6 -23.38 -19.57 -20.53
CA ASN A 6 -24.59 -19.56 -21.34
C ASN A 6 -25.86 -19.65 -20.48
N GLU A 7 -25.85 -20.46 -19.42
CA GLU A 7 -26.98 -20.55 -18.49
C GLU A 7 -27.14 -19.27 -17.66
N LEU A 8 -26.05 -18.63 -17.26
CA LEU A 8 -26.09 -17.35 -16.55
C LEU A 8 -26.58 -16.20 -17.45
N LEU A 9 -26.16 -16.17 -18.71
CA LEU A 9 -26.68 -15.22 -19.71
C LEU A 9 -28.18 -15.41 -19.94
N LYS A 10 -28.65 -16.65 -20.11
CA LYS A 10 -30.10 -16.94 -20.24
C LYS A 10 -30.88 -16.47 -19.02
N TRP A 11 -30.38 -16.74 -17.81
CA TRP A 11 -31.00 -16.30 -16.57
C TRP A 11 -31.03 -14.76 -16.46
N GLY A 12 -29.92 -14.08 -16.77
CA GLY A 12 -29.85 -12.62 -16.77
C GLY A 12 -30.84 -11.99 -17.75
N ILE A 13 -30.99 -12.54 -18.95
CA ILE A 13 -31.98 -12.10 -19.94
C ILE A 13 -33.40 -12.31 -19.40
N GLN A 14 -33.70 -13.46 -18.78
CA GLN A 14 -35.01 -13.76 -18.21
C GLN A 14 -35.42 -12.85 -17.05
N ASN A 15 -34.47 -12.40 -16.22
CA ASN A 15 -34.74 -11.55 -15.06
C ASN A 15 -34.52 -10.05 -15.31
N SER A 16 -33.87 -9.66 -16.40
CA SER A 16 -33.63 -8.24 -16.74
C SER A 16 -34.89 -7.48 -17.20
N THR A 17 -35.93 -8.19 -17.65
CA THR A 17 -37.22 -7.59 -18.08
C THR A 17 -38.19 -7.33 -16.94
N ALA A 18 -37.84 -7.71 -15.70
CA ALA A 18 -38.66 -7.43 -14.51
C ALA A 18 -38.46 -6.01 -13.95
N SER A 19 -37.53 -5.22 -14.51
CA SER A 19 -37.18 -3.88 -14.06
C SER A 19 -37.30 -2.86 -15.19
N THR A 20 -38.45 -2.74 -15.83
CA THR A 20 -38.76 -1.61 -16.71
C THR A 20 -40.26 -1.28 -16.66
N ASP A 21 -40.60 -0.17 -16.01
CA ASP A 21 -41.81 0.63 -16.28
C ASP A 21 -41.71 1.28 -17.69
N ALA A 22 -41.39 0.48 -18.71
CA ALA A 22 -41.38 0.92 -20.11
C ALA A 22 -42.71 0.53 -20.77
N PRO A 23 -43.31 1.41 -21.60
CA PRO A 23 -44.52 1.07 -22.33
C PRO A 23 -44.23 -0.14 -23.23
N ALA A 24 -45.07 -1.17 -23.16
CA ALA A 24 -44.93 -2.37 -23.98
C ALA A 24 -44.81 -2.00 -25.47
N ASP A 25 -43.72 -2.45 -26.11
CA ASP A 25 -43.53 -2.34 -27.56
C ASP A 25 -44.61 -3.20 -28.26
N PRO A 26 -45.49 -2.61 -29.10
CA PRO A 26 -46.56 -3.34 -29.79
C PRO A 26 -46.06 -4.38 -30.81
N ASN A 27 -44.77 -4.36 -31.16
CA ASN A 27 -44.16 -5.27 -32.14
C ASN A 27 -43.27 -6.36 -31.51
N ALA A 28 -43.27 -6.49 -30.17
CA ALA A 28 -42.56 -7.58 -29.53
C ALA A 28 -43.23 -8.93 -29.89
N PRO A 29 -42.49 -9.93 -30.39
CA PRO A 29 -43.06 -11.25 -30.67
C PRO A 29 -43.63 -11.86 -29.38
N PRO A 30 -44.80 -12.51 -29.44
CA PRO A 30 -45.44 -13.08 -28.25
C PRO A 30 -44.50 -14.11 -27.61
N ALA A 31 -44.24 -13.95 -26.32
CA ALA A 31 -43.47 -14.91 -25.54
C ALA A 31 -44.12 -16.30 -25.66
N ASP A 32 -43.33 -17.29 -26.07
CA ASP A 32 -43.79 -18.67 -26.24
C ASP A 32 -44.16 -19.26 -24.86
N PRO A 33 -45.42 -19.66 -24.62
CA PRO A 33 -45.83 -20.24 -23.35
C PRO A 33 -45.26 -21.65 -23.10
N ARG A 34 -44.53 -22.24 -24.05
CA ARG A 34 -43.97 -23.60 -23.96
C ARG A 34 -42.48 -23.68 -23.63
N SER A 35 -41.81 -22.56 -23.37
CA SER A 35 -40.45 -22.58 -22.82
C SER A 35 -40.47 -22.67 -21.29
N THR A 36 -41.11 -23.69 -20.74
CA THR A 36 -40.95 -24.06 -19.32
C THR A 36 -39.71 -24.93 -19.15
N ASP A 37 -38.55 -24.44 -19.60
CA ASP A 37 -37.27 -24.88 -19.05
C ASP A 37 -36.96 -23.99 -17.84
N THR A 38 -37.89 -23.99 -16.88
CA THR A 38 -37.66 -23.55 -15.51
C THR A 38 -36.81 -24.62 -14.82
N GLN A 39 -35.60 -24.84 -15.32
CA GLN A 39 -34.56 -25.33 -14.44
C GLN A 39 -34.28 -24.18 -13.48
N PRO A 40 -34.53 -24.33 -12.16
CA PRO A 40 -34.16 -23.31 -11.21
C PRO A 40 -32.66 -23.08 -11.39
N PHE A 41 -32.29 -21.85 -11.72
CA PHE A 41 -30.90 -21.46 -11.86
C PHE A 41 -30.19 -21.81 -10.55
N ASN A 42 -29.38 -22.87 -10.60
CA ASN A 42 -28.68 -23.34 -9.42
C ASN A 42 -27.51 -22.40 -9.18
N SER A 43 -27.76 -21.34 -8.43
CA SER A 43 -26.74 -20.36 -8.05
C SER A 43 -25.56 -20.99 -7.29
N ARG A 44 -25.71 -22.21 -6.74
CA ARG A 44 -24.61 -22.99 -6.15
C ARG A 44 -23.73 -23.72 -7.18
N ALA A 45 -24.17 -23.81 -8.44
CA ALA A 45 -23.38 -24.40 -9.53
C ALA A 45 -22.51 -23.36 -10.25
N LEU A 46 -22.57 -22.09 -9.83
CA LEU A 46 -21.65 -21.07 -10.30
C LEU A 46 -20.32 -21.23 -9.56
N ASP A 47 -19.27 -21.48 -10.33
CA ASP A 47 -17.90 -21.45 -9.83
C ASP A 47 -17.64 -20.08 -9.18
N PRO A 48 -17.22 -20.04 -7.90
CA PRO A 48 -16.84 -18.80 -7.23
C PRO A 48 -15.84 -17.95 -8.03
N ALA A 49 -14.93 -18.58 -8.78
CA ALA A 49 -13.98 -17.87 -9.63
C ALA A 49 -14.68 -17.19 -10.82
N LEU A 50 -15.68 -17.85 -11.43
CA LEU A 50 -16.47 -17.29 -12.52
C LEU A 50 -17.37 -16.15 -12.06
N LEU A 51 -17.95 -16.26 -10.86
CA LEU A 51 -18.68 -15.18 -10.22
C LEU A 51 -17.78 -13.98 -9.93
N GLN A 52 -16.57 -14.22 -9.44
CA GLN A 52 -15.61 -13.15 -9.19
C GLN A 52 -15.18 -12.47 -10.49
N GLN A 53 -14.97 -13.22 -11.56
CA GLN A 53 -14.64 -12.67 -12.88
C GLN A 53 -15.82 -11.87 -13.49
N LEU A 54 -17.05 -12.30 -13.26
CA LEU A 54 -18.26 -11.60 -13.68
C LEU A 54 -18.53 -10.32 -12.87
N LEU A 55 -18.15 -10.31 -11.59
CA LEU A 55 -18.42 -9.22 -10.65
C LEU A 55 -17.25 -8.23 -10.47
N GLY A 56 -16.14 -8.40 -11.18
CA GLY A 56 -15.06 -7.40 -11.25
C GLY A 56 -13.67 -7.81 -10.74
N GLY A 57 -13.39 -9.11 -10.57
CA GLY A 57 -12.11 -9.62 -10.07
C GLY A 57 -11.95 -9.43 -8.55
N PRO A 58 -10.76 -9.74 -7.98
CA PRO A 58 -10.48 -9.49 -6.56
C PRO A 58 -10.56 -8.00 -6.25
N SER A 59 -11.14 -7.67 -5.10
CA SER A 59 -11.24 -6.28 -4.63
C SER A 59 -9.87 -5.73 -4.28
N ASP A 60 -9.73 -4.39 -4.23
CA ASP A 60 -8.49 -3.77 -3.77
C ASP A 60 -8.11 -4.22 -2.35
N ALA A 61 -9.09 -4.46 -1.49
CA ALA A 61 -8.86 -5.00 -0.15
C ALA A 61 -8.28 -6.42 -0.17
N ASP A 62 -8.69 -7.26 -1.12
CA ASP A 62 -8.12 -8.59 -1.31
C ASP A 62 -6.70 -8.48 -1.85
N ARG A 63 -6.48 -7.65 -2.87
CA ARG A 63 -5.15 -7.41 -3.46
C ARG A 63 -4.14 -6.86 -2.45
N MET A 64 -4.56 -5.94 -1.58
CA MET A 64 -3.71 -5.42 -0.50
C MET A 64 -3.28 -6.51 0.49
N LYS A 65 -4.20 -7.43 0.84
CA LYS A 65 -3.88 -8.57 1.73
C LYS A 65 -2.97 -9.58 1.04
N ASP A 66 -3.23 -9.88 -0.23
CA ASP A 66 -2.42 -10.82 -1.01
C ASP A 66 -0.98 -10.30 -1.15
N ALA A 67 -0.83 -9.00 -1.45
CA ALA A 67 0.48 -8.36 -1.51
C ALA A 67 1.22 -8.42 -0.17
N MET A 68 0.57 -8.06 0.95
CA MET A 68 1.22 -8.13 2.26
C MET A 68 1.56 -9.58 2.67
N SER A 69 0.71 -10.54 2.31
CA SER A 69 0.95 -11.97 2.55
C SER A 69 2.19 -12.44 1.79
N ALA A 70 2.37 -12.01 0.54
CA ALA A 70 3.58 -12.32 -0.23
C ALA A 70 4.84 -11.64 0.36
N ILE A 71 4.72 -10.38 0.77
CA ILE A 71 5.82 -9.61 1.40
C ILE A 71 6.34 -10.31 2.67
N GLN A 72 5.45 -10.82 3.53
CA GLN A 72 5.82 -11.47 4.78
C GLN A 72 6.24 -12.94 4.64
N ASN A 73 5.92 -13.58 3.51
CA ASN A 73 6.16 -15.02 3.34
C ASN A 73 7.67 -15.31 3.17
N PRO A 74 8.30 -16.10 4.05
CA PRO A 74 9.72 -16.43 3.93
C PRO A 74 10.05 -17.24 2.67
N GLU A 75 9.09 -17.97 2.11
CA GLU A 75 9.27 -18.81 0.92
C GLU A 75 9.20 -18.05 -0.41
N VAL A 76 8.77 -16.78 -0.38
CA VAL A 76 8.76 -15.90 -1.56
C VAL A 76 10.13 -15.25 -1.69
N ASP A 77 10.75 -15.39 -2.86
CA ASP A 77 12.02 -14.75 -3.17
C ASP A 77 11.92 -13.21 -3.13
N LEU A 78 13.08 -12.55 -3.04
CA LEU A 78 13.14 -11.10 -2.91
C LEU A 78 12.48 -10.41 -4.12
N GLU A 79 12.75 -10.85 -5.35
CA GLU A 79 12.20 -10.23 -6.57
C GLU A 79 10.67 -10.19 -6.55
N ASN A 80 10.04 -11.32 -6.23
CA ASN A 80 8.59 -11.42 -6.11
C ASN A 80 8.02 -10.59 -4.94
N LYS A 81 8.77 -10.45 -3.83
CA LYS A 81 8.38 -9.53 -2.74
C LYS A 81 8.41 -8.07 -3.18
N LEU A 82 9.40 -7.67 -3.98
CA LEU A 82 9.49 -6.30 -4.50
C LEU A 82 8.35 -6.00 -5.48
N ILE A 83 7.96 -6.97 -6.32
CA ILE A 83 6.76 -6.86 -7.18
C ILE A 83 5.49 -6.72 -6.33
N ALA A 84 5.36 -7.51 -5.25
CA ALA A 84 4.22 -7.39 -4.33
C ALA A 84 4.18 -6.00 -3.66
N PHE A 85 5.33 -5.46 -3.27
CA PHE A 85 5.43 -4.11 -2.74
C PHE A 85 5.04 -3.03 -3.76
N ASP A 86 5.48 -3.15 -5.01
CA ASP A 86 5.13 -2.20 -6.08
C ASP A 86 3.62 -2.17 -6.33
N ASN A 87 3.00 -3.36 -6.40
CA ASN A 87 1.54 -3.47 -6.49
C ASN A 87 0.83 -2.89 -5.27
N PHE A 88 1.36 -3.12 -4.07
CA PHE A 88 0.80 -2.57 -2.84
C PHE A 88 0.90 -1.04 -2.81
N GLU A 89 2.02 -0.48 -3.26
CA GLU A 89 2.26 0.96 -3.33
C GLU A 89 1.23 1.64 -4.22
N GLN A 90 0.99 1.11 -5.42
CA GLN A 90 -0.04 1.62 -6.35
C GLN A 90 -1.45 1.59 -5.73
N LEU A 91 -1.79 0.56 -4.94
CA LEU A 91 -3.10 0.48 -4.29
C LEU A 91 -3.28 1.56 -3.22
N VAL A 92 -2.23 1.84 -2.43
CA VAL A 92 -2.28 2.82 -1.33
C VAL A 92 -2.08 4.27 -1.78
N GLU A 93 -1.84 4.53 -3.08
CA GLU A 93 -2.01 5.86 -3.68
C GLU A 93 -3.46 6.36 -3.54
N GLY A 94 -4.42 5.42 -3.55
CA GLY A 94 -5.82 5.71 -3.27
C GLY A 94 -6.06 5.97 -1.79
N ILE A 95 -6.53 7.17 -1.43
CA ILE A 95 -6.76 7.57 -0.03
C ILE A 95 -7.72 6.62 0.71
N ASP A 96 -8.71 6.06 0.02
CA ASP A 96 -9.65 5.09 0.61
C ASP A 96 -8.94 3.79 0.99
N ASN A 97 -8.06 3.28 0.13
CA ASN A 97 -7.25 2.08 0.39
C ASN A 97 -6.23 2.34 1.52
N ALA A 98 -5.53 3.48 1.50
CA ALA A 98 -4.63 3.89 2.58
C ALA A 98 -5.36 3.96 3.94
N ASN A 99 -6.59 4.50 3.96
CA ASN A 99 -7.41 4.56 5.17
C ASN A 99 -7.98 3.21 5.61
N ASN A 100 -8.01 2.22 4.71
CA ASN A 100 -8.48 0.86 4.98
C ASN A 100 -7.37 -0.03 5.57
N LEU A 101 -6.10 0.36 5.48
CA LEU A 101 -4.97 -0.38 6.06
C LEU A 101 -5.18 -0.71 7.55
N GLU A 102 -5.80 0.19 8.32
CA GLU A 102 -6.17 -0.01 9.73
C GLU A 102 -7.16 -1.18 9.87
N ALA A 103 -8.28 -1.14 9.14
CA ALA A 103 -9.32 -2.14 9.22
C ALA A 103 -8.85 -3.52 8.71
N LEU A 104 -7.95 -3.52 7.72
CA LEU A 104 -7.33 -4.73 7.18
C LEU A 104 -6.13 -5.22 8.01
N LYS A 105 -5.73 -4.48 9.07
CA LYS A 105 -4.57 -4.78 9.94
C LYS A 105 -3.23 -4.85 9.19
N LEU A 106 -3.06 -4.01 8.17
CA LEU A 106 -1.89 -4.01 7.29
C LEU A 106 -0.82 -2.99 7.69
N TRP A 107 -1.12 -2.07 8.61
CA TRP A 107 -0.13 -1.11 9.09
C TRP A 107 1.04 -1.73 9.86
N VAL A 108 0.74 -2.60 10.83
CA VAL A 108 1.76 -3.29 11.63
C VAL A 108 2.74 -4.08 10.75
N PRO A 109 2.28 -4.99 9.87
CA PRO A 109 3.21 -5.76 9.04
C PRO A 109 4.00 -4.87 8.06
N LEU A 110 3.44 -3.74 7.61
CA LEU A 110 4.15 -2.76 6.78
C LEU A 110 5.26 -2.04 7.56
N VAL A 111 4.97 -1.57 8.78
CA VAL A 111 5.96 -0.87 9.64
C VAL A 111 7.09 -1.81 10.06
N GLU A 112 6.81 -3.09 10.32
CA GLU A 112 7.83 -4.09 10.63
C GLU A 112 8.91 -4.21 9.54
N GLN A 113 8.52 -4.04 8.27
CA GLN A 113 9.45 -4.08 7.13
C GLN A 113 10.47 -2.93 7.11
N LEU A 114 10.24 -1.83 7.86
CA LEU A 114 11.24 -0.75 8.02
C LEU A 114 12.52 -1.22 8.71
N THR A 115 12.50 -2.37 9.38
CA THR A 115 13.66 -2.96 10.07
C THR A 115 14.18 -4.24 9.42
N ASN A 116 13.72 -4.54 8.21
CA ASN A 116 14.13 -5.72 7.45
C ASN A 116 15.65 -5.71 7.16
N THR A 117 16.27 -6.88 7.07
CA THR A 117 17.69 -7.03 6.72
C THR A 117 17.99 -6.55 5.31
N GLU A 118 17.08 -6.80 4.36
CA GLU A 118 17.20 -6.40 2.96
C GLU A 118 16.91 -4.90 2.81
N ALA A 119 17.80 -4.18 2.13
CA ALA A 119 17.69 -2.73 1.98
C ALA A 119 16.48 -2.31 1.15
N GLU A 120 16.17 -3.09 0.11
CA GLU A 120 15.06 -2.94 -0.81
C GLU A 120 13.72 -3.08 -0.08
N MET A 121 13.61 -4.04 0.85
CA MET A 121 12.42 -4.21 1.68
C MET A 121 12.18 -2.97 2.55
N ARG A 122 13.23 -2.45 3.21
CA ARG A 122 13.13 -1.19 4.00
C ARG A 122 12.75 -0.01 3.11
N MET A 123 13.34 0.09 1.92
CA MET A 123 13.08 1.14 0.95
C MET A 123 11.60 1.15 0.51
N TYR A 124 11.07 0.01 0.10
CA TYR A 124 9.68 -0.10 -0.35
C TYR A 124 8.68 0.09 0.79
N ALA A 125 8.98 -0.41 1.99
CA ALA A 125 8.16 -0.14 3.18
C ALA A 125 8.05 1.35 3.46
N ALA A 126 9.18 2.07 3.45
CA ALA A 126 9.19 3.52 3.61
C ALA A 126 8.42 4.23 2.49
N TRP A 127 8.53 3.75 1.24
CA TRP A 127 7.78 4.30 0.12
C TRP A 127 6.26 4.15 0.31
N CYS A 128 5.77 2.93 0.56
CA CYS A 128 4.33 2.67 0.76
C CYS A 128 3.77 3.48 1.93
N ILE A 129 4.53 3.60 3.03
CA ILE A 129 4.16 4.45 4.16
C ILE A 129 4.06 5.91 3.73
N GLY A 130 5.07 6.43 3.03
CA GLY A 130 5.10 7.80 2.55
C GLY A 130 3.92 8.14 1.65
N THR A 131 3.57 7.24 0.74
CA THR A 131 2.39 7.35 -0.13
C THR A 131 1.10 7.35 0.69
N SER A 132 0.95 6.40 1.63
CA SER A 132 -0.26 6.26 2.45
C SER A 132 -0.58 7.47 3.33
N VAL A 133 0.46 8.14 3.85
CA VAL A 133 0.30 9.28 4.79
C VAL A 133 0.28 10.64 4.12
N GLN A 134 0.59 10.73 2.82
CA GLN A 134 0.67 12.01 2.12
C GLN A 134 -0.67 12.73 2.12
N ASN A 135 -0.72 13.90 2.77
CA ASN A 135 -1.94 14.71 2.94
C ASN A 135 -3.12 13.89 3.52
N ASN A 136 -2.83 12.89 4.35
CA ASN A 136 -3.82 12.00 4.93
C ASN A 136 -3.69 11.93 6.46
N VAL A 137 -4.43 12.80 7.16
CA VAL A 137 -4.37 12.96 8.62
C VAL A 137 -4.64 11.64 9.37
N LYS A 138 -5.59 10.82 8.88
CA LYS A 138 -5.92 9.54 9.53
C LYS A 138 -4.73 8.59 9.48
N ALA A 139 -4.10 8.45 8.32
CA ALA A 139 -2.91 7.62 8.16
C ALA A 139 -1.69 8.20 8.93
N GLN A 140 -1.54 9.53 8.97
CA GLN A 140 -0.50 10.20 9.76
C GLN A 140 -0.65 9.91 11.26
N GLU A 141 -1.88 9.91 11.78
CA GLU A 141 -2.19 9.58 13.18
C GLU A 141 -1.88 8.11 13.50
N THR A 142 -2.28 7.17 12.63
CA THR A 142 -1.94 5.75 12.80
C THR A 142 -0.42 5.54 12.79
N LEU A 143 0.29 6.15 11.84
CA LEU A 143 1.76 6.06 11.76
C LEU A 143 2.44 6.55 13.05
N ASN A 144 1.93 7.66 13.62
CA ASN A 144 2.41 8.20 14.88
C ASN A 144 2.22 7.22 16.04
N SER A 145 1.00 6.67 16.13
CA SER A 145 0.59 5.76 17.20
C SER A 145 1.40 4.45 17.20
N LEU A 146 1.89 4.04 16.04
CA LEU A 146 2.77 2.89 15.88
C LEU A 146 4.25 3.19 16.18
N GLY A 147 4.60 4.45 16.49
CA GLY A 147 5.97 4.83 16.80
C GLY A 147 6.93 4.70 15.62
N ALA A 148 6.43 4.84 14.38
CA ALA A 148 7.24 4.66 13.18
C ALA A 148 8.11 5.88 12.81
N ILE A 149 7.77 7.09 13.29
CA ILE A 149 8.52 8.32 13.00
C ILE A 149 10.00 8.22 13.41
N PRO A 150 10.36 7.76 14.63
CA PRO A 150 11.76 7.53 15.00
C PRO A 150 12.49 6.52 14.11
N ILE A 151 11.81 5.48 13.64
CA ILE A 151 12.38 4.46 12.76
C ILE A 151 12.73 5.09 11.41
N LEU A 152 11.80 5.85 10.83
CA LEU A 152 12.01 6.57 9.57
C LEU A 152 13.15 7.60 9.68
N ILE A 153 13.30 8.28 10.82
CA ILE A 153 14.44 9.18 11.07
C ILE A 153 15.74 8.41 11.09
N LYS A 154 15.81 7.30 11.82
CA LYS A 154 17.01 6.45 11.86
C LYS A 154 17.39 5.98 10.46
N LEU A 155 16.43 5.52 9.66
CA LEU A 155 16.70 5.12 8.28
C LEU A 155 17.19 6.32 7.46
N ALA A 156 16.50 7.46 7.52
CA ALA A 156 16.87 8.67 6.78
C ALA A 156 18.30 9.16 7.07
N THR A 157 18.78 9.01 8.31
CA THR A 157 20.08 9.54 8.74
C THR A 157 21.22 8.51 8.74
N SER A 158 20.92 7.21 8.79
CA SER A 158 21.97 6.19 9.03
C SER A 158 21.87 4.91 8.22
N ASP A 159 20.84 4.73 7.38
CA ASP A 159 20.77 3.52 6.53
C ASP A 159 21.94 3.49 5.54
N PRO A 160 22.65 2.37 5.34
CA PRO A 160 23.73 2.28 4.33
C PRO A 160 23.26 2.55 2.90
N SER A 161 22.03 2.15 2.56
CA SER A 161 21.46 2.28 1.22
C SER A 161 20.93 3.69 1.01
N GLN A 162 21.51 4.43 0.05
CA GLN A 162 21.02 5.75 -0.30
C GLN A 162 19.56 5.73 -0.81
N PRO A 163 19.13 4.76 -1.63
CA PRO A 163 17.71 4.60 -1.99
C PRO A 163 16.78 4.52 -0.76
N THR A 164 17.14 3.71 0.24
CA THR A 164 16.36 3.56 1.48
C THR A 164 16.28 4.86 2.25
N ARG A 165 17.41 5.59 2.38
CA ARG A 165 17.41 6.93 2.98
C ARG A 165 16.49 7.89 2.23
N LYS A 166 16.58 7.94 0.89
CA LYS A 166 15.76 8.84 0.06
C LYS A 166 14.26 8.58 0.23
N LYS A 167 13.82 7.32 0.23
CA LYS A 167 12.41 6.97 0.44
C LYS A 167 11.97 7.23 1.88
N SER A 168 12.83 7.01 2.87
CA SER A 168 12.55 7.37 4.27
C SER A 168 12.39 8.89 4.46
N ILE A 169 13.22 9.70 3.79
CA ILE A 169 13.09 11.17 3.80
C ILE A 169 11.78 11.62 3.13
N LEU A 170 11.40 10.98 2.03
CA LEU A 170 10.11 11.24 1.37
C LEU A 170 8.93 10.89 2.29
N ALA A 171 9.00 9.76 2.99
CA ALA A 171 8.00 9.34 3.96
C ALA A 171 7.89 10.33 5.13
N LEU A 172 9.03 10.77 5.68
CA LEU A 172 9.06 11.80 6.73
C LEU A 172 8.45 13.11 6.25
N SER A 173 8.79 13.58 5.06
CA SER A 173 8.18 14.77 4.47
C SER A 173 6.66 14.65 4.39
N SER A 174 6.14 13.50 4.00
CA SER A 174 4.70 13.25 3.91
C SER A 174 4.05 13.13 5.29
N ALA A 175 4.77 12.57 6.26
CA ALA A 175 4.27 12.34 7.62
C ALA A 175 4.19 13.62 8.46
N ILE A 176 5.14 14.56 8.32
CA ILE A 176 5.24 15.75 9.19
C ILE A 176 4.56 16.99 8.62
N ARG A 177 4.39 17.08 7.30
CA ARG A 177 3.72 18.24 6.68
C ARG A 177 2.22 18.21 6.96
N ASN A 178 1.68 19.38 7.27
CA ASN A 178 0.27 19.59 7.63
C ASN A 178 -0.20 18.78 8.85
N TYR A 179 0.72 18.23 9.65
CA TYR A 179 0.38 17.44 10.84
C TYR A 179 1.40 17.61 11.97
N GLN A 180 1.10 18.55 12.86
CA GLN A 180 1.96 18.96 13.98
C GLN A 180 2.38 17.81 14.91
N PRO A 181 1.52 16.83 15.27
CA PRO A 181 1.94 15.77 16.18
C PRO A 181 3.14 14.95 15.67
N ASN A 182 3.20 14.67 14.36
CA ASN A 182 4.35 13.99 13.77
C ASN A 182 5.58 14.88 13.71
N LEU A 183 5.41 16.17 13.41
CA LEU A 183 6.52 17.12 13.43
C LEU A 183 7.13 17.25 14.83
N ASP A 184 6.31 17.37 15.86
CA ASP A 184 6.77 17.46 17.26
C ASP A 184 7.55 16.21 17.69
N VAL A 185 7.12 15.03 17.25
CA VAL A 185 7.87 13.79 17.45
C VAL A 185 9.18 13.86 16.66
N ALA A 186 9.15 14.23 15.39
CA ALA A 186 10.34 14.28 14.57
C ALA A 186 11.42 15.22 15.14
N LEU A 187 11.04 16.41 15.61
CA LEU A 187 11.96 17.38 16.21
C LEU A 187 12.64 16.87 17.50
N LYS A 188 12.03 15.93 18.22
CA LYS A 188 12.65 15.29 19.40
C LYS A 188 13.75 14.31 19.02
N TYR A 189 13.63 13.65 17.87
CA TYR A 189 14.56 12.62 17.41
C TYR A 189 15.61 13.15 16.42
N LEU A 190 15.34 14.27 15.75
CA LEU A 190 16.34 14.99 14.95
C LEU A 190 17.37 15.62 15.88
N SER A 191 18.62 15.18 15.78
CA SER A 191 19.74 15.64 16.59
C SER A 191 20.94 16.02 15.74
N GLY A 192 21.93 16.68 16.34
CA GLY A 192 23.17 17.07 15.68
C GLY A 192 22.94 18.02 14.51
N GLU A 193 23.51 17.69 13.36
CA GLU A 193 23.46 18.50 12.13
C GLU A 193 22.05 18.65 11.52
N HIS A 194 21.10 17.79 11.90
CA HIS A 194 19.71 17.85 11.41
C HIS A 194 18.77 18.64 12.33
N LYS A 195 19.28 19.17 13.45
CA LYS A 195 18.47 19.96 14.37
C LYS A 195 17.99 21.25 13.69
N VAL A 196 16.76 21.62 13.98
CA VAL A 196 16.19 22.93 13.68
C VAL A 196 15.90 23.64 14.99
N ASP A 197 16.26 24.91 15.06
CA ASP A 197 16.07 25.74 16.24
C ASP A 197 14.74 26.48 16.14
N GLY A 198 14.01 26.55 17.25
CA GLY A 198 12.72 27.23 17.34
C GLY A 198 11.50 26.32 17.19
N ALA A 199 10.32 26.90 17.40
CA ALA A 199 9.06 26.23 17.12
C ALA A 199 8.81 26.25 15.61
N VAL A 200 8.47 25.09 15.04
CA VAL A 200 8.15 24.93 13.62
C VAL A 200 6.68 24.55 13.52
N ASP A 201 5.92 25.28 12.71
CA ASP A 201 4.53 24.96 12.37
C ASP A 201 4.50 24.01 11.18
N ALA A 202 3.83 22.87 11.32
CA ALA A 202 3.72 21.86 10.27
C ALA A 202 2.96 22.34 9.02
N THR A 203 2.13 23.38 9.15
CA THR A 203 1.39 24.01 8.04
C THR A 203 2.20 25.08 7.31
N ASP A 204 3.29 25.55 7.92
CA ASP A 204 4.26 26.44 7.28
C ASP A 204 5.29 25.62 6.50
N MET A 205 5.03 25.48 5.20
CA MET A 205 5.88 24.72 4.30
C MET A 205 7.31 25.29 4.21
N GLU A 206 7.46 26.62 4.32
CA GLU A 206 8.78 27.27 4.29
C GLU A 206 9.59 26.95 5.55
N ALA A 207 8.92 26.72 6.68
CA ALA A 207 9.56 26.31 7.93
C ALA A 207 9.91 24.80 7.96
N VAL A 208 9.12 23.94 7.29
CA VAL A 208 9.37 22.49 7.20
C VAL A 208 10.44 22.14 6.16
N ASP A 209 10.52 22.87 5.05
CA ASP A 209 11.45 22.62 3.94
C ASP A 209 12.93 22.50 4.35
N PRO A 210 13.48 23.34 5.25
CA PRO A 210 14.85 23.21 5.72
C PRO A 210 15.13 21.87 6.42
N ILE A 211 14.17 21.31 7.17
CA ILE A 211 14.32 20.01 7.84
C ILE A 211 14.60 18.93 6.80
N ILE A 212 13.74 18.86 5.78
CA ILE A 212 13.82 17.86 4.72
C ILE A 212 15.05 18.09 3.84
N SER A 213 15.40 19.34 3.57
CA SER A 213 16.58 19.69 2.76
C SER A 213 17.89 19.25 3.43
N LYS A 214 18.05 19.51 4.73
CA LYS A 214 19.22 19.04 5.50
C LYS A 214 19.36 17.52 5.46
N LEU A 215 18.25 16.77 5.59
CA LEU A 215 18.26 15.31 5.50
C LEU A 215 18.68 14.83 4.10
N ARG A 216 18.19 15.49 3.03
CA ARG A 216 18.58 15.17 1.64
C ARG A 216 20.06 15.43 1.39
N GLU A 217 20.57 16.56 1.86
CA GLU A 217 21.99 16.91 1.73
C GLU A 217 22.89 15.92 2.47
N ALA A 218 22.55 15.55 3.70
CA ALA A 218 23.29 14.56 4.46
C ALA A 218 23.26 13.17 3.80
N SER A 219 22.09 12.76 3.29
CA SER A 219 21.95 11.52 2.52
C SER A 219 22.78 11.53 1.22
N ALA A 220 22.90 12.68 0.56
CA ALA A 220 23.75 12.85 -0.62
C ALA A 220 25.24 12.76 -0.26
N LYS A 221 25.67 13.43 0.82
CA LYS A 221 27.08 13.41 1.30
C LYS A 221 27.56 12.02 1.69
N MET A 222 26.70 11.19 2.30
CA MET A 222 27.04 9.80 2.65
C MET A 222 27.25 8.89 1.43
N GLY A 223 26.76 9.25 0.24
CA GLY A 223 26.86 8.41 -0.96
C GLY A 223 26.10 7.08 -0.84
N ASN A 224 26.17 6.22 -1.85
CA ASN A 224 25.73 4.84 -1.64
C ASN A 224 26.80 4.15 -0.81
N GLY A 225 26.44 3.56 0.34
CA GLY A 225 27.39 2.74 1.06
C GLY A 225 27.74 1.56 0.17
N ASP A 226 28.91 1.59 -0.48
CA ASP A 226 29.43 0.44 -1.20
C ASP A 226 29.56 -0.70 -0.18
N THR A 227 28.61 -1.63 -0.20
CA THR A 227 28.72 -2.92 0.47
C THR A 227 29.72 -3.77 -0.31
N ASN A 228 30.96 -3.29 -0.45
CA ASN A 228 32.07 -4.15 -0.82
C ASN A 228 32.41 -4.99 0.41
N GLY A 229 31.78 -6.16 0.48
CA GLY A 229 32.30 -7.35 1.12
C GLY A 229 32.94 -7.17 2.50
N ALA A 230 32.15 -6.85 3.51
CA ALA A 230 32.43 -7.32 4.86
C ALA A 230 31.49 -8.49 5.14
N SER A 231 31.75 -9.64 4.49
CA SER A 231 31.37 -10.89 5.12
C SER A 231 32.09 -10.91 6.46
N CYS A 232 31.33 -10.83 7.55
CA CYS A 232 31.88 -11.16 8.85
C CYS A 232 32.25 -12.64 8.79
N GLY A 233 33.52 -12.91 8.50
CA GLY A 233 34.12 -14.21 8.75
C GLY A 233 33.94 -14.53 10.23
N VAL A 234 33.66 -15.79 10.53
CA VAL A 234 33.24 -16.27 11.85
C VAL A 234 34.32 -16.12 12.93
N ASP A 235 35.51 -15.63 12.59
CA ASP A 235 36.63 -15.52 13.51
C ASP A 235 37.09 -14.06 13.65
N GLY A 236 36.59 -13.40 14.71
CA GLY A 236 36.85 -12.00 15.03
C GLY A 236 38.31 -11.70 15.35
N VAL A 237 39.13 -11.49 14.31
CA VAL A 237 40.45 -10.86 14.41
C VAL A 237 40.64 -9.91 13.23
N CYS A 238 40.76 -8.61 13.53
CA CYS A 238 41.14 -7.58 12.57
C CYS A 238 42.65 -7.63 12.29
N ILE A 239 43.03 -7.52 11.01
CA ILE A 239 44.29 -6.90 10.56
C ILE A 239 43.93 -5.89 9.49
#